data_AF-A0A7X6NVH5-F1
#
_entry.id   AF-A0A7X6NVH5-F1
#
_cell.length_a   1.000
_cell.length_b   1.000
_cell.length_c   1.000
_cell.angle_alpha   90.00
_cell.angle_beta   90.00
_cell.angle_gamma   90.00
#
_symmetry.space_group_name_H-M   'P 1'
#
loop_
_entity.id
_entity.type
_entity.pdbx_description
1 polymer ?
#
loop_
_entity_poly.entity_id
_entity_poly.type
_entity_poly.pdbx_seq_one_letter_code
_entity_poly.pdbx_strand_id
1 'polypeptide(L)'
;MRAIRRFIVQPVLPEALRPLGDLARNLRWSWHSGTQEVFRTVDSQLWRSTGGNPLKLLSQVSPERLDILSRDRRFVRNLEVIREDLAEYLTGDRWYQSWAAANPEAPQTIAYFSAEFGVSEALPQYSGGLGILAGDHLKSASDLGLPLIGVGLLYHHGYFIQSLNSAGWQQERYPLLDPNELPIALLTDAGGTPVIIEVEIGGVAVQAQLWVAHVGRVPLVLMDTNLEVNGERERLITDKLYGGGSDHRLAQEVLLGIGGVRAVREYCRVTERAAPVVYHANEGHAVFMGLERIRERMVDKHESFESAVEQVRAGTLFTTHTPVPAGIDRFAMNHVRSQFESFSPLPIDRLLSLGAEDYPGGDPSFFNMAVMGLRLSQRANGVSRLHGEVSRQMFQQLWPGFDVTEVPIGSVTNGVHGYTWIHPE
;
A
#
# COMPACT_ATOMS: atom_id res chain seq x y z
N MET A 1 -13.49 -23.51 -23.93
CA MET A 1 -14.30 -23.18 -22.72
C MET A 1 -13.40 -22.47 -21.72
N ARG A 2 -13.47 -21.15 -21.60
CA ARG A 2 -12.85 -20.43 -20.47
C ARG A 2 -13.77 -20.64 -19.27
N ALA A 3 -13.28 -21.21 -18.18
CA ALA A 3 -14.08 -21.39 -16.97
C ALA A 3 -14.55 -20.01 -16.48
N ILE A 4 -15.87 -19.79 -16.45
CA ILE A 4 -16.48 -18.46 -16.23
C ILE A 4 -16.47 -18.04 -14.76
N ARG A 5 -16.26 -18.95 -13.81
CA ARG A 5 -16.02 -18.68 -12.38
C ARG A 5 -15.41 -19.94 -11.75
N ARG A 6 -14.24 -19.84 -11.12
CA ARG A 6 -13.76 -20.88 -10.21
C ARG A 6 -14.41 -20.61 -8.85
N PHE A 7 -15.27 -21.51 -8.40
CA PHE A 7 -15.78 -21.47 -7.02
C PHE A 7 -14.82 -22.28 -6.16
N ILE A 8 -14.11 -21.62 -5.25
CA ILE A 8 -13.29 -22.30 -4.25
C ILE A 8 -14.07 -22.37 -2.96
N VAL A 9 -14.39 -23.60 -2.55
CA VAL A 9 -15.00 -23.88 -1.26
C VAL A 9 -13.89 -23.73 -0.22
N GLN A 10 -14.00 -22.73 0.65
CA GLN A 10 -13.11 -22.69 1.81
C GLN A 10 -13.37 -23.94 2.66
N PRO A 11 -12.33 -24.71 3.01
CA PRO A 11 -12.54 -25.90 3.82
C PRO A 11 -13.14 -25.50 5.16
N VAL A 12 -14.22 -26.16 5.55
CA VAL A 12 -14.74 -26.05 6.91
C VAL A 12 -13.72 -26.74 7.81
N LEU A 13 -12.87 -25.95 8.47
CA LEU A 13 -11.88 -26.47 9.40
C LEU A 13 -12.59 -27.07 10.62
N PRO A 14 -12.17 -28.27 11.10
CA PRO A 14 -12.59 -28.77 12.39
C PRO A 14 -12.38 -27.72 13.49
N GLU A 15 -13.21 -27.72 14.53
CA GLU A 15 -13.16 -26.69 15.58
C GLU A 15 -11.77 -26.52 16.18
N ALA A 16 -11.09 -27.63 16.48
CA ALA A 16 -9.72 -27.65 17.01
C ALA A 16 -8.66 -27.08 16.06
N LEU A 17 -8.98 -26.93 14.76
CA LEU A 17 -8.08 -26.45 13.71
C LEU A 17 -8.46 -25.07 13.18
N ARG A 18 -9.55 -24.46 13.67
CA ARG A 18 -9.94 -23.08 13.30
C ARG A 18 -8.79 -22.07 13.35
N PRO A 19 -7.86 -22.11 14.33
CA PRO A 19 -6.74 -21.17 14.38
C PRO A 19 -5.85 -21.16 13.13
N LEU A 20 -5.80 -22.25 12.35
CA LEU A 20 -5.05 -22.26 11.09
C LEU A 20 -5.57 -21.20 10.11
N GLY A 21 -6.88 -20.91 10.13
CA GLY A 21 -7.49 -19.90 9.28
C GLY A 21 -7.02 -18.49 9.61
N ASP A 22 -6.84 -18.17 10.90
CA ASP A 22 -6.38 -16.86 11.35
C ASP A 22 -4.88 -16.70 11.07
N LEU A 23 -4.09 -17.73 11.38
CA LEU A 23 -2.66 -17.77 11.09
C LEU A 23 -2.36 -17.66 9.59
N ALA A 24 -3.20 -18.23 8.73
CA ALA A 24 -3.02 -18.18 7.28
C ALA A 24 -3.30 -16.78 6.69
N ARG A 25 -4.22 -16.02 7.30
CA ARG A 25 -4.63 -14.68 6.83
C ARG A 25 -3.73 -13.56 7.34
N ASN A 26 -3.07 -13.72 8.48
CA ASN A 26 -2.10 -12.74 8.95
C ASN A 26 -0.71 -12.99 8.33
N LEU A 27 -0.24 -12.07 7.49
CA LEU A 27 1.00 -12.21 6.72
C LEU A 27 2.27 -12.33 7.58
N ARG A 28 2.21 -12.17 8.91
CA ARG A 28 3.33 -12.46 9.82
C ARG A 28 3.92 -13.86 9.62
N TRP A 29 3.11 -14.83 9.18
CA TRP A 29 3.63 -16.17 8.84
C TRP A 29 4.79 -16.12 7.83
N SER A 30 4.89 -15.08 6.98
CA SER A 30 5.94 -14.98 5.96
C SER A 30 7.33 -14.68 6.54
N TRP A 31 7.44 -14.20 7.78
CA TRP A 31 8.72 -14.01 8.49
C TRP A 31 8.76 -14.64 9.89
N HIS A 32 7.78 -15.49 10.23
CA HIS A 32 7.73 -16.19 11.52
C HIS A 32 7.87 -17.71 11.34
N SER A 33 9.04 -18.23 11.72
CA SER A 33 9.42 -19.64 11.53
C SER A 33 8.48 -20.63 12.22
N GLY A 34 8.02 -20.31 13.44
CA GLY A 34 7.10 -21.16 14.20
C GLY A 34 5.77 -21.37 13.47
N THR A 35 5.22 -20.32 12.86
CA THR A 35 3.98 -20.43 12.06
C THR A 35 4.21 -21.21 10.76
N GLN A 36 5.35 -21.01 10.09
CA GLN A 36 5.71 -21.79 8.91
C GLN A 36 5.84 -23.29 9.22
N GLU A 37 6.40 -23.65 10.37
CA GLU A 37 6.53 -25.05 10.78
C GLU A 37 5.18 -25.71 11.08
N VAL A 38 4.22 -24.97 11.65
CA VAL A 38 2.84 -25.46 11.81
C VAL A 38 2.26 -25.85 10.45
N PHE A 39 2.34 -24.96 9.45
CA PHE A 39 1.82 -25.27 8.10
C PHE A 39 2.60 -26.37 7.39
N ARG A 40 3.93 -26.43 7.56
CA ARG A 40 4.76 -27.53 7.05
C ARG A 40 4.38 -28.88 7.66
N THR A 41 3.97 -28.91 8.93
CA THR A 41 3.51 -30.13 9.63
C THR A 41 2.13 -30.59 9.15
N VAL A 42 1.27 -29.66 8.70
CA VAL A 42 -0.04 -30.03 8.12
C VAL A 42 0.17 -30.99 6.95
N ASP A 43 0.96 -30.57 5.96
CA ASP A 43 1.42 -31.43 4.86
C ASP A 43 2.68 -30.84 4.22
N SER A 44 3.82 -31.52 4.43
CA SER A 44 5.12 -31.03 3.97
C SER A 44 5.29 -31.03 2.45
N GLN A 45 4.59 -31.92 1.74
CA GLN A 45 4.67 -32.00 0.28
C GLN A 45 3.82 -30.90 -0.36
N LEU A 46 2.59 -30.70 0.14
CA LEU A 46 1.73 -29.59 -0.28
C LEU A 46 2.33 -28.23 0.07
N TRP A 47 2.98 -28.10 1.23
CA TRP A 47 3.68 -26.86 1.60
C TRP A 47 4.72 -26.46 0.55
N ARG A 48 5.52 -27.43 0.07
CA ARG A 48 6.51 -27.18 -0.99
C ARG A 48 5.84 -26.89 -2.34
N SER A 49 4.85 -27.68 -2.75
CA SER A 49 4.21 -27.52 -4.07
C SER A 49 3.39 -26.24 -4.20
N THR A 50 2.91 -25.69 -3.08
CA THR A 50 2.18 -24.42 -3.02
C THR A 50 3.07 -23.19 -2.87
N GLY A 51 4.39 -23.36 -2.85
CA GLY A 51 5.36 -22.27 -2.65
C GLY A 51 5.33 -21.69 -1.23
N GLY A 52 4.94 -22.50 -0.24
CA GLY A 52 4.81 -22.04 1.15
C GLY A 52 3.64 -21.07 1.37
N ASN A 53 2.55 -21.22 0.62
CA ASN A 53 1.34 -20.41 0.79
C ASN A 53 0.32 -21.14 1.68
N PRO A 54 0.03 -20.64 2.90
CA PRO A 54 -0.89 -21.28 3.82
C PRO A 54 -2.31 -21.45 3.28
N LEU A 55 -2.85 -20.44 2.58
CA LEU A 55 -4.22 -20.49 2.06
C LEU A 55 -4.35 -21.55 0.95
N LYS A 56 -3.38 -21.61 0.04
CA LYS A 56 -3.34 -22.64 -1.01
C LYS A 56 -3.14 -24.04 -0.44
N LEU A 57 -2.35 -24.19 0.62
CA LEU A 57 -2.20 -25.46 1.32
C LEU A 57 -3.53 -25.90 1.93
N LEU A 58 -4.20 -25.00 2.67
CA LEU A 58 -5.46 -25.31 3.33
C LEU A 58 -6.57 -25.61 2.31
N SER A 59 -6.59 -24.98 1.14
CA SER A 59 -7.57 -25.29 0.09
C SER A 59 -7.34 -26.63 -0.61
N GLN A 60 -6.17 -27.27 -0.43
CA GLN A 60 -5.79 -28.51 -1.11
C GLN A 60 -5.63 -29.71 -0.18
N VAL A 61 -5.45 -29.48 1.12
CA VAL A 61 -5.33 -30.56 2.10
C VAL A 61 -6.63 -31.35 2.22
N SER A 62 -6.53 -32.68 2.32
CA SER A 62 -7.71 -33.54 2.36
C SER A 62 -8.46 -33.43 3.71
N PRO A 63 -9.79 -33.59 3.71
CA PRO A 63 -10.57 -33.61 4.96
C PRO A 63 -10.11 -34.68 5.94
N GLU A 64 -9.67 -35.85 5.46
CA GLU A 64 -9.18 -36.95 6.30
C GLU A 64 -7.88 -36.55 7.00
N ARG A 65 -6.98 -35.83 6.31
CA ARG A 65 -5.76 -35.32 6.92
C ARG A 65 -6.07 -34.28 8.01
N LEU A 66 -7.03 -33.39 7.76
CA LEU A 66 -7.50 -32.43 8.77
C LEU A 66 -8.14 -33.14 9.98
N ASP A 67 -8.94 -34.18 9.76
CA ASP A 67 -9.54 -34.97 10.84
C ASP A 67 -8.47 -35.67 11.70
N ILE A 68 -7.44 -36.26 11.07
CA ILE A 68 -6.28 -36.84 11.79
C ILE A 68 -5.58 -35.79 12.65
N LEU A 69 -5.26 -34.63 12.07
CA LEU A 69 -4.57 -33.54 12.79
C LEU A 69 -5.41 -32.98 13.94
N SER A 70 -6.73 -32.91 13.78
CA SER A 70 -7.65 -32.44 14.82
C SER A 70 -7.66 -33.34 16.07
N ARG A 71 -7.28 -34.62 15.92
CA ARG A 71 -7.18 -35.59 17.01
C ARG A 71 -5.74 -35.77 17.54
N ASP A 72 -4.75 -35.23 16.83
CA ASP A 72 -3.36 -35.24 17.28
C ASP A 72 -3.14 -34.18 18.37
N ARG A 73 -3.09 -34.64 19.62
CA ARG A 73 -2.89 -33.78 20.80
C ARG A 73 -1.60 -32.96 20.75
N ARG A 74 -0.54 -33.47 20.11
CA ARG A 74 0.73 -32.75 20.00
C ARG A 74 0.61 -31.61 19.00
N PHE A 75 0.01 -31.88 17.85
CA PHE A 75 -0.23 -30.87 16.82
C PHE A 75 -1.15 -29.76 17.34
N VAL A 76 -2.31 -30.12 17.91
CA VAL A 76 -3.28 -29.13 18.44
C VAL A 76 -2.65 -28.27 19.53
N ARG A 77 -1.88 -28.86 20.46
CA ARG A 77 -1.19 -28.07 21.49
C ARG A 77 -0.18 -27.08 20.88
N ASN A 78 0.59 -27.51 19.88
CA ASN A 78 1.53 -26.63 19.20
C ASN A 78 0.83 -25.50 18.43
N LEU A 79 -0.30 -25.82 17.78
CA LEU A 79 -1.13 -24.83 17.10
C LEU A 79 -1.64 -23.75 18.07
N GLU A 80 -2.11 -24.16 19.26
CA GLU A 80 -2.56 -23.23 20.30
C GLU A 80 -1.43 -22.31 20.80
N VAL A 81 -0.22 -22.85 21.02
CA VAL A 81 0.95 -22.03 21.39
C VAL A 81 1.25 -20.96 20.33
N ILE A 82 1.21 -21.32 19.05
CA ILE A 82 1.47 -20.37 17.96
C ILE A 82 0.32 -19.36 17.78
N ARG A 83 -0.93 -19.76 18.07
CA ARG A 83 -2.07 -18.84 18.12
C ARG A 83 -1.91 -17.81 19.23
N GLU A 84 -1.54 -18.26 20.44
CA GLU A 84 -1.29 -17.39 21.59
C GLU A 84 -0.12 -16.44 21.33
N ASP A 85 0.97 -16.91 20.72
CA ASP A 85 2.10 -16.07 20.29
C ASP A 85 1.66 -14.97 19.30
N LEU A 86 0.81 -15.31 18.31
CA LEU A 86 0.26 -14.28 17.43
C LEU A 86 -0.62 -13.28 18.20
N ALA A 87 -1.47 -13.76 19.11
CA ALA A 87 -2.35 -12.88 19.90
C ALA A 87 -1.54 -11.91 20.78
N GLU A 88 -0.51 -12.41 21.48
CA GLU A 88 0.44 -11.58 22.23
C GLU A 88 1.15 -10.62 21.29
N TYR A 89 1.56 -11.07 20.09
CA TYR A 89 2.23 -10.22 19.13
C TYR A 89 1.39 -9.03 18.66
N LEU A 90 0.10 -9.27 18.45
CA LEU A 90 -0.83 -8.26 17.95
C LEU A 90 -1.24 -7.26 19.03
N THR A 91 -1.45 -7.74 20.25
CA THR A 91 -2.06 -6.94 21.34
C THR A 91 -1.06 -6.40 22.36
N GLY A 92 0.09 -7.04 22.52
CA GLY A 92 1.10 -6.66 23.50
C GLY A 92 1.78 -5.34 23.18
N ASP A 93 2.34 -4.72 24.22
CA ASP A 93 3.17 -3.54 24.09
C ASP A 93 4.47 -3.87 23.34
N ARG A 94 4.80 -3.02 22.38
CA ARG A 94 6.07 -3.03 21.66
C ARG A 94 6.83 -1.74 21.95
N TRP A 95 7.98 -1.60 21.32
CA TRP A 95 8.83 -0.42 21.46
C TRP A 95 8.05 0.90 21.34
N TYR A 96 7.16 1.02 20.33
CA TYR A 96 6.43 2.25 20.09
C TYR A 96 5.49 2.62 21.24
N GLN A 97 4.84 1.66 21.89
CA GLN A 97 3.94 1.94 23.01
C GLN A 97 4.70 2.56 24.19
N SER A 98 5.88 2.01 24.52
CA SER A 98 6.76 2.58 25.56
C SER A 98 7.32 3.95 25.16
N TRP A 99 7.72 4.11 23.91
CA TRP A 99 8.22 5.39 23.40
C TRP A 99 7.13 6.47 23.39
N ALA A 100 5.92 6.16 22.90
CA ALA A 100 4.81 7.10 22.83
C ALA A 100 4.33 7.53 24.23
N ALA A 101 4.36 6.63 25.22
CA ALA A 101 4.05 6.99 26.62
C ALA A 101 5.00 8.08 27.18
N ALA A 102 6.24 8.14 26.70
CA ALA A 102 7.22 9.16 27.07
C ALA A 102 7.23 10.38 26.12
N ASN A 103 6.47 10.35 25.02
CA ASN A 103 6.46 11.39 23.98
C ASN A 103 5.01 11.78 23.66
N PRO A 104 4.44 12.80 24.35
CA PRO A 104 3.03 13.19 24.19
C PRO A 104 2.61 13.56 22.75
N GLU A 105 3.57 14.03 21.94
CA GLU A 105 3.37 14.41 20.53
C GLU A 105 3.48 13.22 19.57
N ALA A 106 3.65 11.99 20.08
CA ALA A 106 3.74 10.79 19.25
C ALA A 106 2.46 10.62 18.41
N PRO A 107 2.56 10.41 17.09
CA PRO A 107 1.39 10.28 16.24
C PRO A 107 0.57 9.05 16.61
N GLN A 108 -0.74 9.21 16.79
CA GLN A 108 -1.64 8.09 17.11
C GLN A 108 -1.91 7.20 15.89
N THR A 109 -1.81 7.75 14.68
CA THR A 109 -1.97 7.02 13.42
C THR A 109 -1.12 7.67 12.32
N ILE A 110 -0.47 6.83 11.52
CA ILE A 110 0.35 7.20 10.37
C ILE A 110 -0.22 6.50 9.13
N ALA A 111 -0.42 7.22 8.03
CA ALA A 111 -0.80 6.63 6.75
C ALA A 111 0.39 6.63 5.79
N TYR A 112 0.76 5.45 5.30
CA TYR A 112 1.89 5.22 4.41
C TYR A 112 1.39 4.77 3.04
N PHE A 113 1.54 5.65 2.04
CA PHE A 113 1.02 5.45 0.70
C PHE A 113 2.13 4.95 -0.21
N SER A 114 1.84 3.90 -0.97
CA SER A 114 2.76 3.36 -1.98
C SER A 114 1.97 2.75 -3.13
N ALA A 115 2.50 2.87 -4.35
CA ALA A 115 1.95 2.16 -5.50
C ALA A 115 2.22 0.65 -5.43
N GLU A 116 3.21 0.20 -4.65
CA GLU A 116 3.52 -1.22 -4.50
C GLU A 116 3.91 -1.61 -3.08
N PHE A 117 3.63 -2.87 -2.72
CA PHE A 117 3.94 -3.51 -1.43
C PHE A 117 4.40 -4.96 -1.63
N GLY A 118 5.70 -5.19 -1.43
CA GLY A 118 6.36 -6.49 -1.51
C GLY A 118 6.42 -7.20 -0.17
N VAL A 119 5.28 -7.67 0.32
CA VAL A 119 5.19 -8.33 1.63
C VAL A 119 5.57 -9.82 1.53
N SER A 120 4.90 -10.54 0.62
CA SER A 120 5.05 -11.98 0.39
C SER A 120 4.51 -12.33 -1.00
N GLU A 121 5.02 -13.40 -1.62
CA GLU A 121 4.53 -13.91 -2.91
C GLU A 121 3.04 -14.32 -2.86
N ALA A 122 2.49 -14.58 -1.67
CA ALA A 122 1.06 -14.82 -1.48
C ALA A 122 0.18 -13.59 -1.76
N LEU A 123 0.76 -12.39 -1.79
CA LEU A 123 0.10 -11.13 -2.13
C LEU A 123 0.99 -10.35 -3.11
N PRO A 124 0.98 -10.70 -4.42
CA PRO A 124 1.94 -10.19 -5.40
C PRO A 124 1.58 -8.78 -5.90
N GLN A 125 1.67 -7.80 -5.01
CA GLN A 125 1.30 -6.38 -5.23
C GLN A 125 2.55 -5.50 -5.38
N TYR A 126 3.57 -5.98 -6.09
CA TYR A 126 4.84 -5.27 -6.29
C TYR A 126 5.57 -5.69 -7.57
N SER A 127 6.52 -4.86 -8.00
CA SER A 127 7.40 -5.12 -9.16
C SER A 127 8.89 -5.13 -8.81
N GLY A 128 9.33 -4.28 -7.88
CA GLY A 128 10.76 -4.07 -7.65
C GLY A 128 11.11 -3.54 -6.27
N GLY A 129 12.25 -2.83 -6.19
CA GLY A 129 12.85 -2.40 -4.92
C GLY A 129 12.01 -1.42 -4.11
N LEU A 130 11.23 -0.54 -4.76
CA LEU A 130 10.33 0.39 -4.07
C LEU A 130 9.26 -0.37 -3.28
N GLY A 131 8.69 -1.42 -3.87
CA GLY A 131 7.68 -2.29 -3.27
C GLY A 131 8.27 -3.18 -2.19
N ILE A 132 9.45 -3.77 -2.41
CA ILE A 132 10.16 -4.53 -1.37
C ILE A 132 10.42 -3.66 -0.14
N LEU A 133 10.91 -2.42 -0.34
CA LEU A 133 11.11 -1.47 0.75
C LEU A 133 9.79 -1.16 1.46
N ALA A 134 8.72 -0.87 0.72
CA ALA A 134 7.40 -0.62 1.31
C ALA A 134 6.91 -1.81 2.14
N GLY A 135 7.08 -3.04 1.65
CA GLY A 135 6.76 -4.25 2.41
C GLY A 135 7.58 -4.39 3.69
N ASP A 136 8.88 -4.14 3.61
CA ASP A 136 9.79 -4.19 4.77
C ASP A 136 9.54 -3.06 5.79
N HIS A 137 9.09 -1.88 5.32
CA HIS A 137 8.57 -0.83 6.19
C HIS A 137 7.35 -1.32 6.97
N LEU A 138 6.39 -1.99 6.32
CA LEU A 138 5.21 -2.53 7.03
C LEU A 138 5.60 -3.59 8.06
N LYS A 139 6.52 -4.50 7.72
CA LYS A 139 7.01 -5.54 8.65
C LYS A 139 7.72 -4.94 9.85
N SER A 140 8.65 -4.01 9.60
CA SER A 140 9.40 -3.33 10.67
C SER A 140 8.48 -2.47 11.54
N ALA A 141 7.51 -1.77 10.94
CA ALA A 141 6.49 -1.02 11.66
C ALA A 141 5.63 -1.94 12.54
N SER A 142 5.30 -3.13 12.05
CA SER A 142 4.57 -4.14 12.80
C SER A 142 5.35 -4.64 14.02
N ASP A 143 6.63 -4.99 13.85
CA ASP A 143 7.48 -5.46 14.95
C ASP A 143 7.71 -4.39 16.02
N LEU A 144 7.91 -3.14 15.60
CA LEU A 144 8.08 -2.00 16.50
C LEU A 144 6.76 -1.53 17.12
N GLY A 145 5.61 -1.94 16.59
CA GLY A 145 4.28 -1.52 17.04
C GLY A 145 3.88 -0.11 16.64
N LEU A 146 4.43 0.41 15.54
CA LEU A 146 4.03 1.71 15.01
C LEU A 146 2.54 1.67 14.61
N PRO A 147 1.78 2.75 14.84
CA PRO A 147 0.39 2.80 14.47
C PRO A 147 0.26 3.20 12.99
N LEU A 148 0.89 2.43 12.11
CA LEU A 148 0.93 2.65 10.68
C LEU A 148 -0.23 1.93 9.99
N ILE A 149 -0.75 2.53 8.92
CA ILE A 149 -1.70 1.97 7.97
C ILE A 149 -1.07 2.09 6.58
N GLY A 150 -0.87 0.98 5.89
CA GLY A 150 -0.47 0.98 4.49
C GLY A 150 -1.67 1.29 3.59
N VAL A 151 -1.47 2.07 2.53
CA VAL A 151 -2.50 2.44 1.56
C VAL A 151 -1.97 2.21 0.15
N GLY A 152 -2.69 1.41 -0.65
CA GLY A 152 -2.30 1.02 -2.01
C GLY A 152 -3.50 0.65 -2.90
N LEU A 153 -3.20 0.11 -4.08
CA LEU A 153 -4.18 -0.43 -5.02
C LEU A 153 -4.12 -1.96 -5.05
N LEU A 154 -5.25 -2.61 -5.31
CA LEU A 154 -5.31 -4.06 -5.55
C LEU A 154 -5.20 -4.36 -7.05
N TYR A 155 -3.99 -4.60 -7.55
CA TYR A 155 -3.76 -4.97 -8.94
C TYR A 155 -4.16 -6.42 -9.21
N HIS A 156 -5.16 -6.62 -10.08
CA HIS A 156 -5.70 -7.94 -10.44
C HIS A 156 -4.72 -8.83 -11.22
N HIS A 157 -3.69 -8.25 -11.83
CA HIS A 157 -2.63 -8.99 -12.52
C HIS A 157 -1.28 -8.96 -11.80
N GLY A 158 -1.17 -8.22 -10.69
CA GLY A 158 0.12 -7.89 -10.09
C GLY A 158 1.02 -7.20 -11.11
N TYR A 159 2.27 -7.68 -11.22
CA TYR A 159 3.20 -7.28 -12.27
C TYR A 159 3.16 -8.24 -13.47
N PHE A 160 4.09 -9.21 -13.57
CA PHE A 160 3.97 -10.33 -14.51
C PHE A 160 4.79 -11.54 -14.04
N ILE A 161 4.48 -12.72 -14.56
CA ILE A 161 5.32 -13.91 -14.44
C ILE A 161 6.21 -14.00 -15.68
N GLN A 162 7.53 -13.96 -15.45
CA GLN A 162 8.53 -14.11 -16.49
C GLN A 162 8.74 -15.59 -16.84
N SER A 163 8.85 -15.89 -18.13
CA SER A 163 9.41 -17.15 -18.62
C SER A 163 10.33 -16.88 -19.82
N LEU A 164 11.24 -17.80 -20.10
CA LEU A 164 12.11 -17.73 -21.28
C LEU A 164 11.64 -18.78 -22.28
N ASN A 165 11.47 -18.39 -23.54
CA ASN A 165 11.21 -19.34 -24.61
C ASN A 165 12.50 -20.09 -24.99
N SER A 166 12.41 -21.07 -25.90
CA SER A 166 13.54 -21.90 -26.34
C SER A 166 14.69 -21.11 -26.98
N ALA A 167 14.43 -19.89 -27.44
CA ALA A 167 15.42 -18.98 -28.02
C ALA A 167 15.98 -17.96 -27.00
N GLY A 168 15.63 -18.08 -25.71
CA GLY A 168 16.10 -17.20 -24.64
C GLY A 168 15.37 -15.86 -24.56
N TRP A 169 14.29 -15.65 -25.32
CA TRP A 169 13.50 -14.43 -25.25
C TRP A 169 12.51 -14.47 -24.10
N GLN A 170 12.39 -13.34 -23.41
CA GLN A 170 11.38 -13.13 -22.38
C GLN A 170 9.97 -13.28 -22.95
N GLN A 171 9.10 -13.91 -22.17
CA GLN A 171 7.67 -14.02 -22.38
C GLN A 171 6.98 -13.62 -21.07
N GLU A 172 6.02 -12.70 -21.14
CA GLU A 172 5.23 -12.29 -19.97
C GLU A 172 3.88 -13.02 -19.91
N ARG A 173 3.52 -13.45 -18.70
CA ARG A 173 2.17 -13.91 -18.39
C ARG A 173 1.59 -13.08 -17.27
N TYR A 174 0.36 -12.60 -17.47
CA TYR A 174 -0.41 -11.82 -16.51
C TYR A 174 -1.56 -12.69 -15.97
N PRO A 175 -1.32 -13.54 -14.95
CA PRO A 175 -2.40 -14.31 -14.36
C PRO A 175 -3.43 -13.36 -13.74
N LEU A 176 -4.71 -13.70 -13.80
CA LEU A 176 -5.73 -13.01 -13.03
C LEU A 176 -5.70 -13.55 -11.60
N LEU A 177 -5.52 -12.66 -10.63
CA LEU A 177 -5.58 -12.95 -9.21
C LEU A 177 -7.04 -12.88 -8.76
N ASP A 178 -7.51 -13.92 -8.07
CA ASP A 178 -8.81 -13.87 -7.39
C ASP A 178 -8.60 -13.29 -5.99
N PRO A 179 -9.20 -12.14 -5.63
CA PRO A 179 -9.12 -11.57 -4.29
C PRO A 179 -9.47 -12.56 -3.17
N ASN A 180 -10.34 -13.54 -3.43
CA ASN A 180 -10.73 -14.56 -2.46
C ASN A 180 -9.66 -15.63 -2.21
N GLU A 181 -8.66 -15.74 -3.09
CA GLU A 181 -7.48 -16.60 -2.92
C GLU A 181 -6.30 -15.88 -2.25
N LEU A 182 -6.40 -14.57 -2.07
CA LEU A 182 -5.36 -13.74 -1.46
C LEU A 182 -5.57 -13.63 0.07
N PRO A 183 -4.52 -13.35 0.85
CA PRO A 183 -4.61 -13.14 2.30
C PRO A 183 -5.16 -11.73 2.63
N ILE A 184 -6.34 -11.43 2.10
CA ILE A 184 -7.06 -10.17 2.25
C ILE A 184 -8.52 -10.46 2.63
N ALA A 185 -9.14 -9.51 3.32
CA ALA A 185 -10.56 -9.55 3.64
C ALA A 185 -11.23 -8.28 3.13
N LEU A 186 -12.45 -8.41 2.63
CA LEU A 186 -13.27 -7.25 2.25
C LEU A 186 -13.59 -6.43 3.51
N LEU A 187 -13.35 -5.14 3.48
CA LEU A 187 -13.76 -4.24 4.55
C LEU A 187 -15.27 -4.07 4.50
N THR A 188 -15.94 -4.43 5.58
CA THR A 188 -17.38 -4.28 5.75
C THR A 188 -17.69 -3.39 6.94
N ASP A 189 -18.84 -2.71 6.90
CA ASP A 189 -19.40 -2.08 8.09
C ASP A 189 -19.87 -3.12 9.14
N ALA A 190 -20.42 -2.64 10.25
CA ALA A 190 -20.95 -3.50 11.33
C ALA A 190 -22.12 -4.40 10.89
N GLY A 191 -22.79 -4.08 9.77
CA GLY A 191 -23.86 -4.87 9.18
C GLY A 191 -23.38 -5.90 8.15
N GLY A 192 -22.08 -5.96 7.87
CA GLY A 192 -21.50 -6.83 6.84
C GLY A 192 -21.64 -6.27 5.42
N THR A 193 -22.01 -4.99 5.26
CA THR A 193 -22.08 -4.35 3.94
C THR A 193 -20.68 -3.92 3.51
N PRO A 194 -20.24 -4.23 2.28
CA PRO A 194 -18.96 -3.76 1.76
C PRO A 194 -18.84 -2.23 1.84
N VAL A 195 -17.70 -1.76 2.33
CA VAL A 195 -17.38 -0.33 2.36
C VAL A 195 -16.91 0.09 0.98
N ILE A 196 -17.60 1.09 0.42
CA ILE A 196 -17.32 1.65 -0.89
C ILE A 196 -16.92 3.11 -0.74
N ILE A 197 -15.86 3.51 -1.44
CA ILE A 197 -15.52 4.91 -1.66
C ILE A 197 -15.84 5.29 -3.09
N GLU A 198 -16.07 6.57 -3.32
CA GLU A 198 -16.26 7.14 -4.66
C GLU A 198 -15.17 8.18 -4.93
N VAL A 199 -14.65 8.23 -6.15
CA VAL A 199 -13.65 9.20 -6.62
C VAL A 199 -14.00 9.62 -8.04
N GLU A 200 -13.98 10.92 -8.33
CA GLU A 200 -14.16 11.39 -9.70
C GLU A 200 -12.85 11.21 -10.50
N ILE A 201 -12.89 10.41 -11.56
CA ILE A 201 -11.75 10.10 -12.42
C ILE A 201 -12.19 10.29 -13.87
N GLY A 202 -11.52 11.17 -14.61
CA GLY A 202 -11.87 11.50 -15.99
C GLY A 202 -13.29 12.05 -16.15
N GLY A 203 -13.81 12.78 -15.15
CA GLY A 203 -15.17 13.33 -15.14
C GLY A 203 -16.27 12.32 -14.83
N VAL A 204 -15.93 11.10 -14.41
CA VAL A 204 -16.88 10.04 -14.04
C VAL A 204 -16.68 9.66 -12.58
N ALA A 205 -17.78 9.46 -11.85
CA ALA A 205 -17.74 8.89 -10.50
C ALA A 205 -17.36 7.41 -10.55
N VAL A 206 -16.19 7.07 -10.03
CA VAL A 206 -15.66 5.71 -9.95
C VAL A 206 -15.80 5.20 -8.53
N GLN A 207 -16.42 4.04 -8.36
CA GLN A 207 -16.53 3.38 -7.07
C GLN A 207 -15.36 2.42 -6.84
N ALA A 208 -14.81 2.38 -5.64
CA ALA A 208 -13.82 1.38 -5.24
C ALA A 208 -14.25 0.71 -3.94
N GLN A 209 -14.20 -0.62 -3.92
CA GLN A 209 -14.31 -1.40 -2.69
C GLN A 209 -12.95 -1.49 -2.00
N LEU A 210 -12.96 -1.72 -0.70
CA LEU A 210 -11.75 -1.74 0.12
C LEU A 210 -11.44 -3.16 0.62
N TRP A 211 -10.22 -3.61 0.37
CA TRP A 211 -9.68 -4.86 0.89
C TRP A 211 -8.60 -4.58 1.94
N VAL A 212 -8.50 -5.43 2.95
CA VAL A 212 -7.51 -5.30 4.02
C VAL A 212 -6.66 -6.55 4.12
N ALA A 213 -5.34 -6.38 3.98
CA ALA A 213 -4.35 -7.38 4.37
C ALA A 213 -3.80 -7.04 5.76
N HIS A 214 -3.52 -8.05 6.59
CA HIS A 214 -2.85 -7.84 7.87
C HIS A 214 -1.37 -8.22 7.77
N VAL A 215 -0.49 -7.22 7.73
CA VAL A 215 0.96 -7.39 7.78
C VAL A 215 1.40 -7.34 9.24
N GLY A 216 1.23 -8.48 9.94
CA GLY A 216 1.35 -8.50 11.39
C GLY A 216 0.31 -7.59 12.04
N ARG A 217 0.76 -6.54 12.72
CA ARG A 217 -0.06 -5.49 13.37
C ARG A 217 -0.53 -4.42 12.39
N VAL A 218 0.14 -4.29 11.24
CA VAL A 218 -0.10 -3.18 10.30
C VAL A 218 -1.17 -3.59 9.29
N PRO A 219 -2.31 -2.90 9.25
CA PRO A 219 -3.29 -3.07 8.17
C PRO A 219 -2.77 -2.42 6.87
N LEU A 220 -2.90 -3.13 5.77
CA LEU A 220 -2.69 -2.64 4.42
C LEU A 220 -4.04 -2.56 3.71
N VAL A 221 -4.53 -1.35 3.46
CA VAL A 221 -5.79 -1.06 2.79
C VAL A 221 -5.53 -0.95 1.28
N LEU A 222 -6.23 -1.77 0.49
CA LEU A 222 -6.08 -1.86 -0.96
C LEU A 222 -7.42 -1.53 -1.62
N MET A 223 -7.39 -0.60 -2.58
CA MET A 223 -8.57 -0.17 -3.33
C MET A 223 -8.74 -0.98 -4.60
N ASP A 224 -9.98 -1.34 -4.92
CA ASP A 224 -10.35 -2.15 -6.08
C ASP A 224 -11.54 -1.55 -6.83
N THR A 225 -11.32 -1.13 -8.09
CA THR A 225 -12.36 -0.56 -8.95
C THR A 225 -13.05 -1.59 -9.83
N ASN A 226 -12.69 -2.88 -9.76
CA ASN A 226 -13.27 -3.94 -10.57
C ASN A 226 -14.68 -4.35 -10.09
N LEU A 227 -15.60 -3.39 -10.11
CA LEU A 227 -16.99 -3.51 -9.71
C LEU A 227 -17.89 -3.42 -10.95
N GLU A 228 -18.97 -4.19 -10.97
CA GLU A 228 -19.93 -4.20 -12.10
C GLU A 228 -20.64 -2.85 -12.31
N VAL A 229 -20.71 -2.02 -11.26
CA VAL A 229 -21.28 -0.65 -11.31
C VAL A 229 -20.43 0.32 -12.14
N ASN A 230 -19.12 0.05 -12.24
CA ASN A 230 -18.19 0.87 -12.99
C ASN A 230 -18.16 0.46 -14.47
N GLY A 231 -17.89 1.42 -15.35
CA GLY A 231 -17.62 1.14 -16.75
C GLY A 231 -16.37 0.29 -16.95
N GLU A 232 -16.24 -0.32 -18.14
CA GLU A 232 -15.13 -1.24 -18.43
C GLU A 232 -13.76 -0.56 -18.27
N ARG A 233 -13.64 0.73 -18.64
CA ARG A 233 -12.39 1.49 -18.52
C ARG A 233 -12.02 1.72 -17.05
N GLU A 234 -13.00 2.08 -16.22
CA GLU A 234 -12.82 2.40 -14.81
C GLU A 234 -12.47 1.16 -13.99
N ARG A 235 -13.04 0.00 -14.36
CA ARG A 235 -12.68 -1.30 -13.79
C ARG A 235 -11.23 -1.69 -14.04
N LEU A 236 -10.65 -1.22 -15.15
CA LEU A 236 -9.26 -1.50 -15.49
C LEU A 236 -8.27 -0.62 -14.72
N ILE A 237 -8.70 0.42 -14.00
CA ILE A 237 -7.77 1.27 -13.22
C ILE A 237 -6.92 0.41 -12.26
N THR A 238 -7.47 -0.66 -11.69
CA THR A 238 -6.77 -1.61 -10.82
C THR A 238 -6.33 -2.89 -11.55
N ASP A 239 -6.07 -2.85 -12.86
CA ASP A 239 -5.68 -4.03 -13.64
C ASP A 239 -4.25 -4.53 -13.30
N LYS A 240 -3.22 -3.74 -13.59
CA LYS A 240 -1.81 -4.11 -13.49
C LYS A 240 -0.97 -2.93 -13.01
N LEU A 241 0.08 -3.28 -12.28
CA LEU A 241 1.05 -2.34 -11.78
C LEU A 241 1.91 -1.77 -12.93
N TYR A 242 2.05 -0.45 -12.98
CA TYR A 242 2.79 0.28 -14.03
C TYR A 242 2.32 -0.01 -15.47
N GLY A 243 1.02 -0.27 -15.63
CA GLY A 243 0.38 -0.49 -16.93
C GLY A 243 -0.08 0.78 -17.65
N GLY A 244 -0.48 0.59 -18.90
CA GLY A 244 -1.26 1.57 -19.66
C GLY A 244 -0.47 2.80 -20.14
N GLY A 245 -1.22 3.77 -20.67
CA GLY A 245 -0.69 5.07 -21.10
C GLY A 245 -0.80 6.14 -20.02
N SER A 246 -0.55 7.39 -20.39
CA SER A 246 -0.60 8.54 -19.47
C SER A 246 -1.94 8.67 -18.73
N ASP A 247 -3.06 8.52 -19.45
CA ASP A 247 -4.43 8.48 -18.89
C ASP A 247 -4.61 7.43 -17.80
N HIS A 248 -4.11 6.23 -18.05
CA HIS A 248 -4.23 5.11 -17.13
C HIS A 248 -3.44 5.37 -15.85
N ARG A 249 -2.21 5.85 -16.01
CA ARG A 249 -1.35 6.22 -14.88
C ARG A 249 -1.94 7.36 -14.07
N LEU A 250 -2.46 8.40 -14.71
CA LEU A 250 -3.11 9.50 -13.99
C LEU A 250 -4.32 8.98 -13.19
N ALA A 251 -5.15 8.13 -13.80
CA ALA A 251 -6.29 7.51 -13.11
C ALA A 251 -5.86 6.67 -11.89
N GLN A 252 -4.78 5.88 -12.01
CA GLN A 252 -4.20 5.12 -10.90
C GLN A 252 -3.70 6.05 -9.78
N GLU A 253 -2.99 7.12 -10.11
CA GLU A 253 -2.45 8.06 -9.11
C GLU A 253 -3.54 8.90 -8.45
N VAL A 254 -4.59 9.27 -9.17
CA VAL A 254 -5.79 9.93 -8.60
C VAL A 254 -6.48 8.99 -7.63
N LEU A 255 -6.70 7.72 -8.01
CA LEU A 255 -7.29 6.73 -7.11
C LEU A 255 -6.39 6.48 -5.88
N LEU A 256 -5.09 6.32 -6.07
CA LEU A 256 -4.15 6.10 -4.98
C LEU A 256 -4.09 7.29 -4.02
N GLY A 257 -4.00 8.51 -4.54
CA GLY A 257 -3.91 9.73 -3.76
C GLY A 257 -5.25 10.14 -3.12
N ILE A 258 -6.23 10.51 -3.94
CA ILE A 258 -7.56 10.99 -3.49
C ILE A 258 -8.34 9.85 -2.85
N GLY A 259 -8.47 8.74 -3.58
CA GLY A 259 -9.18 7.56 -3.08
C GLY A 259 -8.51 7.00 -1.84
N GLY A 260 -7.18 6.99 -1.76
CA GLY A 260 -6.47 6.48 -0.60
C GLY A 260 -6.73 7.28 0.69
N VAL A 261 -6.90 8.60 0.59
CA VAL A 261 -7.35 9.41 1.74
C VAL A 261 -8.75 9.01 2.16
N ARG A 262 -9.70 8.87 1.23
CA ARG A 262 -11.07 8.42 1.55
C ARG A 262 -11.07 7.01 2.14
N ALA A 263 -10.26 6.10 1.60
CA ALA A 263 -10.13 4.73 2.06
C ALA A 263 -9.60 4.66 3.49
N VAL A 264 -8.54 5.40 3.83
CA VAL A 264 -7.99 5.38 5.19
C VAL A 264 -8.95 6.03 6.19
N ARG A 265 -9.73 7.03 5.78
CA ARG A 265 -10.80 7.63 6.61
C ARG A 265 -11.87 6.60 6.93
N GLU A 266 -12.39 5.90 5.92
CA GLU A 266 -13.40 4.87 6.10
C GLU A 266 -12.88 3.69 6.93
N TYR A 267 -11.64 3.25 6.69
CA TYR A 267 -11.01 2.23 7.51
C TYR A 267 -10.94 2.66 8.98
N CYS A 268 -10.49 3.89 9.26
CA CYS A 268 -10.44 4.41 10.63
C CYS A 268 -11.83 4.52 11.27
N ARG A 269 -12.84 4.96 10.50
CA ARG A 269 -14.23 5.04 10.97
C ARG A 269 -14.78 3.67 11.36
N VAL A 270 -14.60 2.66 10.51
CA VAL A 270 -15.12 1.30 10.71
C VAL A 270 -14.39 0.56 11.83
N THR A 271 -13.08 0.82 11.99
CA THR A 271 -12.24 0.18 13.02
C THR A 271 -12.11 1.00 14.30
N GLU A 272 -12.86 2.10 14.42
CA GLU A 272 -12.83 3.03 15.56
C GLU A 272 -11.41 3.52 15.93
N ARG A 273 -10.57 3.68 14.90
CA ARG A 273 -9.18 4.12 15.04
C ARG A 273 -9.06 5.63 14.86
N ALA A 274 -8.14 6.26 15.58
CA ALA A 274 -7.82 7.67 15.38
C ALA A 274 -7.40 7.93 13.93
N ALA A 275 -7.87 9.04 13.36
CA ALA A 275 -7.52 9.44 12.01
C ALA A 275 -6.00 9.74 11.88
N PRO A 276 -5.37 9.45 10.72
CA PRO A 276 -3.96 9.74 10.53
C PRO A 276 -3.65 11.24 10.65
N VAL A 277 -2.57 11.55 11.36
CA VAL A 277 -2.00 12.90 11.47
C VAL A 277 -0.72 13.07 10.66
N VAL A 278 -0.07 11.96 10.31
CA VAL A 278 1.10 11.90 9.43
C VAL A 278 0.76 11.11 8.17
N TYR A 279 1.14 11.65 7.02
CA TYR A 279 0.97 11.07 5.69
C TYR A 279 2.32 10.96 5.01
N HIS A 280 2.70 9.75 4.63
CA HIS A 280 3.95 9.50 3.96
C HIS A 280 3.70 9.04 2.53
N ALA A 281 4.10 9.85 1.55
CA ALA A 281 4.12 9.47 0.15
C ALA A 281 5.47 8.78 -0.18
N ASN A 282 5.40 7.51 -0.56
CA ASN A 282 6.51 6.74 -1.08
C ASN A 282 6.60 6.95 -2.60
N GLU A 283 7.40 7.93 -3.03
CA GLU A 283 7.49 8.46 -4.40
C GLU A 283 6.25 9.28 -4.84
N GLY A 284 6.35 9.91 -6.02
CA GLY A 284 5.34 10.80 -6.61
C GLY A 284 3.94 10.20 -6.80
N HIS A 285 3.81 8.88 -6.90
CA HIS A 285 2.53 8.23 -7.30
C HIS A 285 1.32 8.54 -6.39
N ALA A 286 1.56 8.92 -5.14
CA ALA A 286 0.50 9.12 -4.16
C ALA A 286 0.28 10.60 -3.78
N VAL A 287 1.02 11.55 -4.35
CA VAL A 287 1.04 12.94 -3.83
C VAL A 287 -0.29 13.68 -4.01
N PHE A 288 -1.18 13.20 -4.90
CA PHE A 288 -2.56 13.70 -4.98
C PHE A 288 -3.34 13.58 -3.66
N MET A 289 -2.90 12.73 -2.71
CA MET A 289 -3.43 12.70 -1.34
C MET A 289 -3.43 14.09 -0.67
N GLY A 290 -2.48 14.97 -1.06
CA GLY A 290 -2.42 16.33 -0.56
C GLY A 290 -3.63 17.17 -0.99
N LEU A 291 -4.15 16.98 -2.21
CA LEU A 291 -5.31 17.73 -2.72
C LEU A 291 -6.59 17.35 -1.99
N GLU A 292 -6.82 16.06 -1.75
CA GLU A 292 -8.01 15.64 -0.98
C GLU A 292 -7.95 16.18 0.45
N ARG A 293 -6.77 16.18 1.09
CA ARG A 293 -6.61 16.76 2.43
C ARG A 293 -6.78 18.28 2.45
N ILE A 294 -6.34 18.98 1.41
CA ILE A 294 -6.62 20.43 1.25
C ILE A 294 -8.14 20.63 1.10
N ARG A 295 -8.80 19.80 0.29
CA ARG A 295 -10.25 19.84 0.07
C ARG A 295 -11.02 19.63 1.38
N GLU A 296 -10.69 18.58 2.14
CA GLU A 296 -11.27 18.31 3.48
C GLU A 296 -11.16 19.55 4.38
N ARG A 297 -9.99 20.19 4.43
CA ARG A 297 -9.79 21.40 5.26
C ARG A 297 -10.61 22.61 4.80
N MET A 298 -10.66 22.86 3.50
CA MET A 298 -11.45 23.96 2.95
C MET A 298 -12.96 23.74 3.16
N VAL A 299 -13.43 22.49 3.05
CA VAL A 299 -14.85 22.15 3.20
C VAL A 299 -15.24 22.07 4.68
N ASP A 300 -14.51 21.33 5.49
CA ASP A 300 -14.92 20.98 6.86
C ASP A 300 -14.44 21.99 7.90
N LYS A 301 -13.34 22.70 7.63
CA LYS A 301 -12.74 23.70 8.54
C LYS A 301 -12.88 25.13 8.02
N HIS A 302 -13.41 25.31 6.80
CA HIS A 302 -13.55 26.61 6.15
C HIS A 302 -12.23 27.40 6.08
N GLU A 303 -11.11 26.68 5.98
CA GLU A 303 -9.78 27.27 5.82
C GLU A 303 -9.62 27.84 4.40
N SER A 304 -8.81 28.89 4.26
CA SER A 304 -8.37 29.33 2.93
C SER A 304 -7.46 28.29 2.29
N PHE A 305 -7.31 28.32 0.97
CA PHE A 305 -6.40 27.42 0.25
C PHE A 305 -4.98 27.47 0.83
N GLU A 306 -4.44 28.66 1.13
CA GLU A 306 -3.06 28.78 1.67
C GLU A 306 -2.94 28.17 3.07
N SER A 307 -3.93 28.45 3.93
CA SER A 307 -3.94 27.88 5.28
C SER A 307 -4.04 26.36 5.21
N ALA A 308 -4.90 25.83 4.33
CA ALA A 308 -5.05 24.40 4.13
C ALA A 308 -3.76 23.76 3.59
N VAL A 309 -3.06 24.41 2.65
CA VAL A 309 -1.75 23.95 2.14
C VAL A 309 -0.73 23.86 3.27
N GLU A 310 -0.54 24.90 4.08
CA GLU A 310 0.43 24.87 5.19
C GLU A 310 0.11 23.77 6.21
N GLN A 311 -1.17 23.60 6.53
CA GLN A 311 -1.61 22.56 7.46
C GLN A 311 -1.43 21.14 6.89
N VAL A 312 -1.69 20.94 5.59
CA VAL A 312 -1.41 19.67 4.92
C VAL A 312 0.08 19.40 4.91
N ARG A 313 0.89 20.41 4.59
CA ARG A 313 2.35 20.35 4.53
C ARG A 313 2.94 19.86 5.84
N ALA A 314 2.51 20.43 6.96
CA ALA A 314 2.97 20.08 8.31
C ALA A 314 2.85 18.57 8.64
N GLY A 315 1.83 17.90 8.12
CA GLY A 315 1.58 16.47 8.33
C GLY A 315 2.07 15.56 7.21
N THR A 316 2.86 16.05 6.24
CA THR A 316 3.27 15.27 5.06
C THR A 316 4.78 15.02 5.02
N LEU A 317 5.14 13.76 4.78
CA LEU A 317 6.49 13.29 4.47
C LEU A 317 6.54 12.82 3.01
N PHE A 318 7.58 13.20 2.28
CA PHE A 318 7.79 12.78 0.90
C PHE A 318 9.15 12.09 0.73
N THR A 319 9.15 10.81 0.34
CA THR A 319 10.39 10.13 -0.06
C THR A 319 10.49 10.12 -1.58
N THR A 320 11.62 10.53 -2.13
CA THR A 320 11.95 10.33 -3.55
C THR A 320 13.04 9.27 -3.70
N HIS A 321 12.87 8.38 -4.67
CA HIS A 321 13.79 7.27 -5.00
C HIS A 321 14.48 7.47 -6.34
N THR A 322 13.97 8.42 -7.13
CA THR A 322 14.37 8.63 -8.51
C THR A 322 15.62 9.52 -8.57
N PRO A 323 16.77 9.01 -9.08
CA PRO A 323 18.02 9.77 -9.10
C PRO A 323 18.19 10.64 -10.35
N VAL A 324 17.27 10.54 -11.32
CA VAL A 324 17.37 11.24 -12.62
C VAL A 324 16.02 11.83 -13.05
N PRO A 325 15.99 13.04 -13.65
CA PRO A 325 14.72 13.69 -14.01
C PRO A 325 13.82 12.87 -14.94
N ALA A 326 14.40 12.06 -15.83
CA ALA A 326 13.67 11.25 -16.81
C ALA A 326 12.83 10.12 -16.17
N GLY A 327 13.08 9.76 -14.90
CA GLY A 327 12.32 8.75 -14.18
C GLY A 327 11.15 9.32 -13.36
N ILE A 328 11.01 10.65 -13.28
CA ILE A 328 9.97 11.30 -12.49
C ILE A 328 8.68 11.32 -13.31
N ASP A 329 7.57 10.92 -12.70
CA ASP A 329 6.26 11.01 -13.35
C ASP A 329 5.89 12.46 -13.65
N ARG A 330 5.58 12.68 -14.93
CA ARG A 330 5.11 13.95 -15.49
C ARG A 330 3.85 13.70 -16.30
N PHE A 331 2.83 14.52 -16.07
CA PHE A 331 1.60 14.52 -16.85
C PHE A 331 1.50 15.81 -17.65
N ALA A 332 0.91 15.77 -18.85
CA ALA A 332 0.63 16.99 -19.58
C ALA A 332 -0.29 17.90 -18.75
N MET A 333 0.03 19.20 -18.65
CA MET A 333 -0.70 20.14 -17.79
C MET A 333 -2.21 20.18 -18.09
N ASN A 334 -2.58 20.11 -19.36
CA ASN A 334 -3.99 20.08 -19.80
C ASN A 334 -4.72 18.81 -19.35
N HIS A 335 -4.01 17.70 -19.24
CA HIS A 335 -4.59 16.44 -18.79
C HIS A 335 -4.91 16.49 -17.29
N VAL A 336 -3.99 17.03 -16.48
CA VAL A 336 -4.25 17.29 -15.05
C VAL A 336 -5.35 18.33 -14.87
N ARG A 337 -5.36 19.40 -15.71
CA ARG A 337 -6.43 20.41 -15.67
C ARG A 337 -7.80 19.78 -15.90
N SER A 338 -7.95 18.96 -16.93
CA SER A 338 -9.22 18.29 -17.24
C SER A 338 -9.67 17.35 -16.12
N GLN A 339 -8.74 16.67 -15.45
CA GLN A 339 -9.05 15.79 -14.33
C GLN A 339 -9.57 16.54 -13.09
N PHE A 340 -9.10 17.77 -12.84
CA PHE A 340 -9.39 18.49 -11.60
C PHE A 340 -10.21 19.78 -11.79
N GLU A 341 -10.73 20.07 -12.99
CA GLU A 341 -11.50 21.29 -13.25
C GLU A 341 -12.76 21.41 -12.38
N SER A 342 -13.36 20.26 -12.04
CA SER A 342 -14.53 20.10 -11.19
C SER A 342 -14.18 19.88 -9.70
N PHE A 343 -12.89 19.84 -9.34
CA PHE A 343 -12.41 19.47 -8.00
C PHE A 343 -12.56 20.62 -6.99
N SER A 344 -13.81 20.98 -6.72
CA SER A 344 -14.21 22.05 -5.81
C SER A 344 -13.91 21.71 -4.34
N PRO A 345 -13.58 22.71 -3.50
CA PRO A 345 -13.52 24.16 -3.76
C PRO A 345 -12.11 24.65 -4.17
N LEU A 346 -11.20 23.78 -4.59
CA LEU A 346 -9.83 24.18 -4.90
C LEU A 346 -9.81 25.00 -6.20
N PRO A 347 -9.24 26.22 -6.21
CA PRO A 347 -9.09 26.97 -7.45
C PRO A 347 -8.11 26.25 -8.38
N ILE A 348 -8.56 25.89 -9.58
CA ILE A 348 -7.79 25.05 -10.52
C ILE A 348 -6.39 25.59 -10.79
N ASP A 349 -6.21 26.90 -10.99
CA ASP A 349 -4.89 27.46 -11.27
C ASP A 349 -3.95 27.38 -10.06
N ARG A 350 -4.50 27.43 -8.83
CA ARG A 350 -3.72 27.23 -7.60
C ARG A 350 -3.33 25.78 -7.42
N LEU A 351 -4.23 24.84 -7.73
CA LEU A 351 -3.93 23.41 -7.75
C LEU A 351 -2.82 23.10 -8.76
N LEU A 352 -2.94 23.58 -9.99
CA LEU A 352 -1.95 23.34 -11.05
C LEU A 352 -0.58 23.94 -10.69
N SER A 353 -0.55 25.08 -10.00
CA SER A 353 0.70 25.67 -9.51
C SER A 353 1.46 24.77 -8.53
N LEU A 354 0.82 23.80 -7.87
CA LEU A 354 1.50 22.88 -6.96
C LEU A 354 2.46 21.95 -7.69
N GLY A 355 2.16 21.53 -8.92
CA GLY A 355 3.03 20.65 -9.74
C GLY A 355 3.71 21.35 -10.92
N ALA A 356 3.46 22.64 -11.14
CA ALA A 356 4.03 23.38 -12.26
C ALA A 356 5.55 23.54 -12.15
N GLU A 357 6.27 23.28 -13.23
CA GLU A 357 7.70 23.56 -13.35
C GLU A 357 7.94 25.01 -13.84
N ASP A 358 7.51 25.99 -13.05
CA ASP A 358 7.57 27.43 -13.35
C ASP A 358 8.92 28.10 -13.00
N TYR A 359 9.92 27.29 -12.65
CA TYR A 359 11.27 27.72 -12.31
C TYR A 359 12.23 27.68 -13.52
N PRO A 360 13.40 28.35 -13.47
CA PRO A 360 14.37 28.32 -14.57
C PRO A 360 14.79 26.90 -14.97
N GLY A 361 14.60 26.54 -16.24
CA GLY A 361 14.88 25.21 -16.77
C GLY A 361 13.76 24.18 -16.58
N GLY A 362 12.65 24.57 -15.93
CA GLY A 362 11.42 23.79 -15.88
C GLY A 362 10.61 23.85 -17.18
N ASP A 363 9.76 22.86 -17.40
CA ASP A 363 8.82 22.83 -18.52
C ASP A 363 7.37 23.04 -18.03
N PRO A 364 6.77 24.24 -18.21
CA PRO A 364 5.43 24.54 -17.73
C PRO A 364 4.33 23.78 -18.48
N SER A 365 4.65 23.07 -19.57
CA SER A 365 3.70 22.21 -20.26
C SER A 365 3.40 20.91 -19.51
N PHE A 366 4.20 20.59 -18.47
CA PHE A 366 4.04 19.42 -17.64
C PHE A 366 3.72 19.76 -16.18
N PHE A 367 2.93 18.88 -15.56
CA PHE A 367 2.72 18.79 -14.13
C PHE A 367 3.65 17.70 -13.59
N ASN A 368 4.57 18.08 -12.70
CA ASN A 368 5.57 17.19 -12.12
C ASN A 368 5.15 16.74 -10.71
N MET A 369 5.02 15.43 -10.53
CA MET A 369 4.56 14.84 -9.28
C MET A 369 5.56 15.00 -8.13
N ALA A 370 6.86 14.97 -8.42
CA ALA A 370 7.88 15.22 -7.39
C ALA A 370 7.89 16.69 -6.94
N VAL A 371 7.68 17.65 -7.86
CA VAL A 371 7.55 19.08 -7.51
C VAL A 371 6.36 19.30 -6.58
N MET A 372 5.22 18.69 -6.87
CA MET A 372 4.06 18.71 -5.98
C MET A 372 4.35 18.06 -4.63
N GLY A 373 5.00 16.89 -4.61
CA GLY A 373 5.40 16.20 -3.38
C GLY A 373 6.29 17.08 -2.49
N LEU A 374 7.25 17.79 -3.08
CA LEU A 374 8.15 18.71 -2.38
C LEU A 374 7.42 19.96 -1.86
N ARG A 375 6.52 20.55 -2.66
CA ARG A 375 5.73 21.73 -2.25
C ARG A 375 4.71 21.40 -1.15
N LEU A 376 4.15 20.19 -1.14
CA LEU A 376 3.15 19.75 -0.17
C LEU A 376 3.71 18.94 1.01
N SER A 377 5.03 18.82 1.15
CA SER A 377 5.66 18.14 2.29
C SER A 377 6.45 19.09 3.20
N GLN A 378 6.37 18.84 4.51
CA GLN A 378 7.20 19.53 5.50
C GLN A 378 8.60 18.92 5.56
N ARG A 379 8.70 17.61 5.29
CA ARG A 379 9.97 16.88 5.22
C ARG A 379 10.00 16.09 3.93
N ALA A 380 11.13 16.19 3.25
CA ALA A 380 11.45 15.34 2.11
C ALA A 380 12.79 14.64 2.34
N ASN A 381 12.94 13.43 1.79
CA ASN A 381 14.22 12.73 1.86
C ASN A 381 14.50 11.89 0.61
N GLY A 382 15.80 11.80 0.29
CA GLY A 382 16.33 10.72 -0.54
C GLY A 382 16.54 9.45 0.27
N VAL A 383 16.93 8.38 -0.43
CA VAL A 383 17.02 7.01 0.12
C VAL A 383 18.43 6.53 0.47
N SER A 384 19.42 7.41 0.33
CA SER A 384 20.80 7.27 0.79
C SER A 384 21.41 8.65 0.95
N ARG A 385 22.57 8.75 1.60
CA ARG A 385 23.29 10.04 1.73
C ARG A 385 23.57 10.69 0.38
N LEU A 386 24.17 9.92 -0.54
CA LEU A 386 24.46 10.37 -1.90
C LEU A 386 23.19 10.70 -2.67
N HIS A 387 22.12 9.91 -2.52
CA HIS A 387 20.85 10.22 -3.16
C HIS A 387 20.27 11.54 -2.66
N GLY A 388 20.36 11.83 -1.36
CA GLY A 388 19.96 13.13 -0.81
C GLY A 388 20.71 14.30 -1.46
N GLU A 389 22.02 14.16 -1.69
CA GLU A 389 22.82 15.16 -2.41
C GLU A 389 22.36 15.35 -3.86
N VAL A 390 22.15 14.25 -4.58
CA VAL A 390 21.65 14.27 -5.97
C VAL A 390 20.26 14.91 -6.05
N SER A 391 19.34 14.55 -5.14
CA SER A 391 18.00 15.14 -5.08
C SER A 391 18.04 16.65 -4.81
N ARG A 392 18.93 17.13 -3.92
CA ARG A 392 19.09 18.58 -3.68
C ARG A 392 19.53 19.31 -4.95
N GLN A 393 20.49 18.75 -5.69
CA GLN A 393 20.95 19.33 -6.96
C GLN A 393 19.84 19.37 -8.00
N MET A 394 19.09 18.28 -8.13
CA MET A 394 18.01 18.15 -9.11
C MET A 394 16.86 19.14 -8.88
N PHE A 395 16.51 19.41 -7.63
CA PHE A 395 15.36 20.24 -7.27
C PHE A 395 15.71 21.63 -6.72
N GLN A 396 16.99 22.04 -6.75
CA GLN A 396 17.45 23.32 -6.17
C GLN A 396 16.63 24.52 -6.67
N GLN A 397 16.20 24.51 -7.93
CA GLN A 397 15.46 25.61 -8.53
C GLN A 397 14.10 25.90 -7.85
N LEU A 398 13.57 24.97 -7.04
CA LEU A 398 12.39 25.22 -6.20
C LEU A 398 12.68 26.13 -5.00
N TRP A 399 13.96 26.31 -4.62
CA TRP A 399 14.41 27.17 -3.52
C TRP A 399 15.40 28.22 -4.05
N PRO A 400 14.94 29.21 -4.83
CA PRO A 400 15.81 30.24 -5.36
C PRO A 400 16.48 31.02 -4.24
N GLY A 401 17.78 31.25 -4.37
CA GLY A 401 18.59 31.97 -3.38
C GLY A 401 19.17 31.10 -2.26
N PHE A 402 18.89 29.79 -2.24
CA PHE A 402 19.51 28.85 -1.31
C PHE A 402 20.66 28.09 -1.99
N ASP A 403 21.73 27.84 -1.22
CA ASP A 403 22.78 26.93 -1.66
C ASP A 403 22.25 25.49 -1.72
N VAL A 404 22.83 24.67 -2.60
CA VAL A 404 22.43 23.24 -2.76
C VAL A 404 22.43 22.52 -1.42
N THR A 405 23.35 22.84 -0.52
CA THR A 405 23.47 22.20 0.80
C THR A 405 22.34 22.59 1.77
N GLU A 406 21.64 23.69 1.51
CA GLU A 406 20.55 24.21 2.36
C GLU A 406 19.16 23.79 1.86
N VAL A 407 19.07 23.24 0.65
CA VAL A 407 17.83 22.68 0.11
C VAL A 407 17.28 21.62 1.10
N PRO A 408 16.02 21.75 1.56
CA PRO A 408 15.47 20.98 2.69
C PRO A 408 15.07 19.54 2.33
N ILE A 409 15.90 18.86 1.54
CA ILE A 409 15.79 17.43 1.22
C ILE A 409 16.83 16.69 2.05
N GLY A 410 16.40 15.85 2.98
CA GLY A 410 17.25 15.02 3.83
C GLY A 410 17.66 13.70 3.17
N SER A 411 18.18 12.78 3.98
CA SER A 411 18.42 11.40 3.56
C SER A 411 18.07 10.44 4.69
N VAL A 412 17.27 9.42 4.40
CA VAL A 412 17.06 8.26 5.26
C VAL A 412 17.58 7.06 4.47
N THR A 413 18.64 6.42 4.95
CA THR A 413 19.25 5.31 4.20
C THR A 413 18.34 4.09 4.31
N ASN A 414 17.96 3.51 3.18
CA ASN A 414 17.12 2.31 3.14
C ASN A 414 17.73 1.17 3.95
N GLY A 415 16.86 0.34 4.52
CA GLY A 415 17.20 -0.92 5.15
C GLY A 415 16.27 -2.02 4.67
N VAL A 416 16.56 -3.25 5.08
CA VAL A 416 15.71 -4.42 4.82
C VAL A 416 15.27 -5.06 6.13
N HIS A 417 14.14 -5.74 6.12
CA HIS A 417 13.59 -6.35 7.32
C HIS A 417 14.38 -7.61 7.72
N GLY A 418 15.08 -7.55 8.87
CA GLY A 418 16.04 -8.58 9.28
C GLY A 418 15.49 -10.00 9.28
N TYR A 419 14.33 -10.24 9.91
CA TYR A 419 13.73 -11.59 9.98
C TYR A 419 13.24 -12.13 8.62
N THR A 420 13.13 -11.30 7.59
CA THR A 420 12.81 -11.76 6.23
C THR A 420 14.05 -12.22 5.47
N TRP A 421 15.17 -11.50 5.61
CA TRP A 421 16.32 -11.64 4.72
C TRP A 421 17.52 -12.35 5.35
N ILE A 422 17.45 -12.66 6.64
CA ILE A 422 18.46 -13.44 7.36
C ILE A 422 17.88 -14.82 7.62
N HIS A 423 18.72 -15.85 7.46
CA HIS A 423 18.34 -17.20 7.85
C HIS A 423 18.03 -17.24 9.36
N PRO A 424 17.09 -18.08 9.83
CA PRO A 424 16.81 -18.20 11.27
C PRO A 424 17.96 -18.77 12.13
N GLU A 425 19.07 -19.17 11.49
CA GLU A 425 20.31 -19.71 12.08
C GLU A 425 21.48 -18.79 11.70
#